data_AF-A0A0M2S428-F1
#
_entry.id   AF-A0A0M2S428-F1
#
_cell.length_a   1.000
_cell.length_b   1.000
_cell.length_c   1.000
_cell.angle_alpha   90.00
_cell.angle_beta   90.00
_cell.angle_gamma   90.00
#
_symmetry.space_group_name_H-M   'P 1'
#
loop_
_entity.id
_entity.type
_entity.pdbx_description
1 polymer ?
#
loop_
_entity_poly.entity_id
_entity_poly.type
_entity_poly.pdbx_seq_one_letter_code
_entity_poly.pdbx_strand_id
1 'polypeptide(L)'
;RYARAGDAMSKAVATARAGLGDIRARFLAGGLPAESQLVVKYGLPGDDGPEYVWAGVTSWDTPERIVGASASDANSDPTVRIGSPVVVESSDVVDWAVLNTTGVIEGGWTQAV
;
A
#
# COMPACT_ATOMS: atom_id res chain seq x y z
N ARG A 1 -14.42 15.80 21.42
CA ARG A 1 -13.91 16.53 20.24
C ARG A 1 -13.82 15.51 19.11
N TYR A 2 -14.83 15.42 18.24
CA TYR A 2 -14.83 14.48 17.12
C TYR A 2 -13.78 14.95 16.10
N ALA A 3 -12.78 14.11 15.81
CA ALA A 3 -11.93 14.35 14.64
C ALA A 3 -12.83 14.26 13.38
N ARG A 4 -12.70 15.20 12.44
CA ARG A 4 -13.42 15.05 11.17
C ARG A 4 -12.82 13.85 10.43
N ALA A 5 -13.62 13.16 9.61
CA ALA A 5 -13.14 11.99 8.84
C ALA A 5 -11.86 12.31 8.02
N GLY A 6 -11.72 13.55 7.52
CA GLY A 6 -10.50 14.01 6.85
C GLY A 6 -9.25 14.08 7.75
N ASP A 7 -9.41 14.43 9.03
CA ASP A 7 -8.29 14.47 9.99
C ASP A 7 -7.84 13.04 10.33
N ALA A 8 -8.80 12.12 10.49
CA ALA A 8 -8.52 10.71 10.73
C ALA A 8 -7.81 10.06 9.54
N MET A 9 -8.26 10.35 8.31
CA MET A 9 -7.62 9.85 7.09
C MET A 9 -6.20 10.40 6.94
N SER A 10 -6.00 11.70 7.14
CA SER A 10 -4.66 12.32 7.05
C SER A 10 -3.70 11.73 8.08
N LYS A 11 -4.18 11.44 9.29
CA LYS A 11 -3.40 10.78 10.33
C LYS A 11 -3.05 9.33 9.94
N ALA A 12 -4.00 8.58 9.38
CA ALA A 12 -3.77 7.22 8.92
C ALA A 12 -2.66 7.16 7.86
N VAL A 13 -2.71 8.05 6.87
CA VAL A 13 -1.66 8.16 5.83
C VAL A 13 -0.31 8.53 6.44
N ALA A 14 -0.27 9.49 7.37
CA ALA A 14 0.97 9.86 8.04
C ALA A 14 1.57 8.69 8.85
N THR A 15 0.75 7.93 9.56
CA THR A 15 1.17 6.73 10.28
C THR A 15 1.73 5.67 9.34
N ALA A 16 1.03 5.38 8.24
CA ALA A 16 1.51 4.45 7.22
C ALA A 16 2.90 4.84 6.69
N ARG A 17 3.04 6.11 6.27
CA ARG A 17 4.30 6.63 5.70
C ARG A 17 5.46 6.59 6.68
N ALA A 18 5.22 6.89 7.95
CA ALA A 18 6.25 6.82 8.99
C ALA A 18 6.80 5.39 9.15
N GLY A 19 5.99 4.36 8.91
CA GLY A 19 6.38 2.95 9.01
C GLY A 19 7.03 2.34 7.76
N LEU A 20 7.07 3.05 6.62
CA LEU A 20 7.54 2.48 5.34
C LEU A 20 9.00 2.00 5.40
N GLY A 21 9.86 2.74 6.08
CA GLY A 21 11.27 2.37 6.24
C GLY A 21 11.44 1.05 6.99
N ASP A 22 10.71 0.89 8.09
CA ASP A 22 10.79 -0.29 8.96
C ASP A 22 10.23 -1.54 8.28
N ILE A 23 9.06 -1.43 7.62
CA ILE A 23 8.48 -2.56 6.91
C ILE A 23 9.30 -2.97 5.68
N ARG A 24 9.93 -2.01 4.98
CA ARG A 24 10.88 -2.31 3.91
C ARG A 24 12.07 -3.11 4.44
N ALA A 25 12.66 -2.69 5.55
CA ALA A 25 13.79 -3.39 6.15
C ALA A 25 13.41 -4.84 6.52
N ARG A 26 12.21 -5.05 7.08
CA ARG A 26 11.69 -6.39 7.37
C ARG A 26 11.46 -7.22 6.11
N PHE A 27 10.87 -6.64 5.07
CA PHE A 27 10.65 -7.32 3.78
C PHE A 27 11.96 -7.79 3.17
N LEU A 28 12.97 -6.91 3.08
CA LEU A 28 14.28 -7.24 2.51
C LEU A 28 15.05 -8.28 3.32
N ALA A 29 14.87 -8.30 4.65
CA ALA A 29 15.46 -9.30 5.53
C ALA A 29 14.72 -10.65 5.53
N GLY A 30 13.62 -10.79 4.77
CA GLY A 30 12.74 -11.96 4.83
C GLY A 30 12.04 -12.12 6.20
N GLY A 31 11.93 -11.04 6.97
CA GLY A 31 11.40 -11.00 8.33
C GLY A 31 9.89 -10.74 8.42
N LEU A 32 9.15 -10.98 7.34
CA LEU A 32 7.68 -11.01 7.40
C LEU A 32 7.21 -12.34 8.02
N PRO A 33 6.06 -12.37 8.72
CA PRO A 33 5.47 -13.61 9.19
C PRO A 33 5.34 -14.66 8.07
N ALA A 34 5.45 -15.94 8.42
CA ALA A 34 5.24 -17.02 7.46
C ALA A 34 3.85 -16.92 6.81
N GLU A 35 3.77 -17.28 5.53
CA GLU A 35 2.53 -17.25 4.74
C GLU A 35 1.84 -15.88 4.71
N SER A 36 2.63 -14.82 4.86
CA SER A 36 2.15 -13.44 4.75
C SER A 36 2.70 -12.74 3.51
N GLN A 37 1.99 -11.70 3.08
CA GLN A 37 2.34 -10.87 1.95
C GLN A 37 2.28 -9.40 2.36
N LEU A 38 3.28 -8.63 1.92
CA LEU A 38 3.25 -7.18 1.99
C LEU A 38 2.47 -6.64 0.79
N VAL A 39 1.50 -5.76 1.05
CA VAL A 39 0.79 -4.99 0.02
C VAL A 39 0.94 -3.49 0.31
N VAL A 40 0.94 -2.67 -0.75
CA VAL A 40 0.96 -1.21 -0.67
C VAL A 40 -0.24 -0.62 -1.38
N LYS A 41 -0.80 0.45 -0.81
CA LYS A 41 -1.87 1.25 -1.42
C LYS A 41 -1.26 2.51 -2.00
N TYR A 42 -1.56 2.81 -3.25
CA TYR A 42 -1.02 3.96 -3.96
C TYR A 42 -2.08 4.65 -4.79
N GLY A 43 -1.85 5.92 -5.10
CA GLY A 43 -2.74 6.72 -5.95
C GLY A 43 -2.40 6.56 -7.43
N LEU A 44 -3.40 6.29 -8.25
CA LEU A 44 -3.38 6.45 -9.69
C LEU A 44 -4.05 7.78 -10.05
N PRO A 45 -3.55 8.51 -11.08
CA PRO A 45 -4.26 9.67 -11.57
C PRO A 45 -5.64 9.27 -12.13
N GLY A 46 -6.63 10.16 -11.96
CA GLY A 46 -7.99 10.00 -12.45
C GLY A 46 -8.67 11.35 -12.61
N ASP A 47 -9.71 11.41 -13.45
CA ASP A 47 -10.36 12.67 -13.83
C ASP A 47 -11.05 13.37 -12.65
N ASP A 48 -11.62 12.59 -11.72
CA ASP A 48 -12.31 13.09 -10.51
C ASP A 48 -11.40 13.15 -9.28
N GLY A 49 -10.09 12.96 -9.46
CA GLY A 49 -9.10 12.81 -8.41
C GLY A 49 -8.44 11.44 -8.40
N PRO A 50 -7.50 11.20 -7.46
CA PRO A 50 -6.74 9.97 -7.45
C PRO A 50 -7.61 8.76 -7.09
N GLU A 51 -7.49 7.70 -7.88
CA GLU A 51 -8.01 6.38 -7.52
C GLU A 51 -6.97 5.67 -6.67
N TYR A 52 -7.38 5.05 -5.55
CA TYR A 52 -6.45 4.33 -4.69
C TYR A 52 -6.62 2.82 -4.84
N VAL A 53 -5.56 2.16 -5.28
CA VAL A 53 -5.52 0.72 -5.53
C VAL A 53 -4.42 0.05 -4.71
N TRP A 54 -4.50 -1.27 -4.57
CA TRP A 54 -3.49 -2.07 -3.86
C TRP A 54 -2.59 -2.85 -4.83
N ALA A 55 -1.34 -3.03 -4.44
CA ALA A 55 -0.39 -3.93 -5.12
C ALA A 55 0.36 -4.80 -4.12
N GLY A 56 0.55 -6.07 -4.47
CA GLY A 56 1.44 -6.98 -3.75
C GLY A 56 2.90 -6.69 -4.08
N VAL A 57 3.71 -6.50 -3.04
CA VAL A 57 5.15 -6.20 -3.20
C VAL A 57 5.90 -7.46 -3.57
N THR A 58 6.59 -7.44 -4.71
CA THR A 58 7.44 -8.54 -5.18
C THR A 58 8.93 -8.22 -5.06
N SER A 59 9.33 -6.95 -5.17
CA SER A 59 10.69 -6.50 -4.85
C SER A 59 10.71 -5.03 -4.42
N TRP A 60 11.74 -4.63 -3.66
CA TRP A 60 11.88 -3.27 -3.14
C TRP A 60 13.36 -2.86 -2.96
N ASP A 61 14.12 -3.03 -4.04
CA ASP A 61 15.58 -2.96 -4.02
C ASP A 61 16.11 -1.55 -3.70
N THR A 62 15.42 -0.51 -4.16
CA THR A 62 15.72 0.89 -3.79
C THR A 62 14.63 1.46 -2.88
N PRO A 63 14.94 2.38 -1.95
CA PRO A 63 13.92 2.96 -1.07
C PRO A 63 12.77 3.64 -1.81
N GLU A 64 13.02 4.17 -3.00
CA GLU A 64 12.09 4.99 -3.77
C GLU A 64 11.15 4.14 -4.64
N ARG A 65 11.55 2.93 -5.04
CA ARG A 65 10.85 2.16 -6.08
C ARG A 65 10.43 0.78 -5.59
N ILE A 66 9.13 0.56 -5.57
CA ILE A 66 8.50 -0.72 -5.25
C ILE A 66 8.07 -1.38 -6.57
N VAL A 67 8.43 -2.65 -6.76
CA VAL A 67 7.90 -3.48 -7.85
C VAL A 67 6.89 -4.45 -7.26
N GLY A 68 5.76 -4.60 -7.94
CA GLY A 68 4.70 -5.48 -7.48
C GLY A 68 3.81 -5.99 -8.59
N ALA A 69 2.78 -6.71 -8.18
CA ALA A 69 1.64 -7.06 -9.01
C ALA A 69 0.38 -6.40 -8.46
N SER A 70 -0.46 -5.83 -9.32
CA SER A 70 -1.70 -5.22 -8.85
C SER A 70 -2.57 -6.26 -8.15
N ALA A 71 -3.15 -5.87 -7.02
CA ALA A 71 -4.14 -6.63 -6.28
C ALA A 71 -5.56 -6.08 -6.50
N SER A 72 -5.72 -5.14 -7.44
CA SER A 72 -6.99 -4.51 -7.79
C SER A 72 -7.08 -4.27 -9.29
N ASP A 73 -8.31 -4.21 -9.80
CA ASP A 73 -8.58 -3.66 -11.13
C ASP A 73 -8.86 -2.17 -10.98
N ALA A 74 -8.05 -1.32 -11.62
CA ALA A 74 -8.26 0.11 -11.58
C ALA A 74 -9.35 0.55 -12.58
N ASN A 75 -10.15 1.52 -12.17
CA ASN A 75 -11.14 2.16 -13.03
C ASN A 75 -10.49 3.17 -13.98
N SER A 76 -9.50 3.93 -13.50
CA SER A 76 -8.87 5.04 -14.25
C SER A 76 -7.79 4.58 -15.22
N ASP A 77 -7.19 3.40 -15.01
CA ASP A 77 -6.14 2.85 -15.86
C ASP A 77 -6.46 1.38 -16.25
N PRO A 78 -6.80 1.11 -17.52
CA PRO A 78 -7.13 -0.26 -17.96
C PRO A 78 -5.93 -1.21 -17.97
N THR A 79 -4.70 -0.71 -17.85
CA THR A 79 -3.48 -1.53 -17.77
C THR A 79 -3.23 -2.05 -16.35
N VAL A 80 -3.87 -1.45 -15.34
CA VAL A 80 -3.80 -1.91 -13.96
C VAL A 80 -4.93 -2.89 -13.71
N ARG A 81 -4.60 -4.18 -13.86
CA ARG A 81 -5.49 -5.32 -13.58
C ARG A 81 -4.85 -6.27 -12.58
N ILE A 82 -5.64 -7.03 -11.83
CA ILE A 82 -5.14 -8.04 -10.90
C ILE A 82 -4.05 -8.91 -11.58
N GLY A 83 -2.89 -9.01 -10.94
CA GLY A 83 -1.74 -9.75 -11.43
C GLY A 83 -0.84 -8.99 -12.41
N SER A 84 -1.27 -7.84 -12.93
CA SER A 84 -0.45 -7.03 -13.84
C SER A 84 0.76 -6.43 -13.10
N PRO A 85 1.95 -6.43 -13.72
CA PRO A 85 3.13 -5.83 -13.11
C PRO A 85 2.93 -4.32 -12.96
N VAL A 86 3.27 -3.80 -11.79
CA VAL A 86 3.21 -2.37 -11.49
C VAL A 86 4.49 -1.91 -10.81
N VAL A 87 4.82 -0.64 -11.01
CA VAL A 87 5.90 0.05 -10.32
C VAL A 87 5.25 1.19 -9.53
N VAL A 88 5.52 1.23 -8.23
CA VAL A 88 4.97 2.22 -7.31
C VAL A 88 6.14 3.03 -6.75
N GLU A 89 6.07 4.34 -6.88
CA GLU A 89 6.99 5.24 -6.18
C GLU A 89 6.59 5.30 -4.70
N SER A 90 7.54 5.16 -3.79
CA SER A 90 7.29 5.18 -2.33
C SER A 90 6.65 6.48 -1.86
N SER A 91 6.84 7.59 -2.59
CA SER A 91 6.17 8.87 -2.33
C SER A 91 4.66 8.83 -2.56
N ASP A 92 4.19 7.93 -3.43
CA ASP A 92 2.79 7.79 -3.82
C ASP A 92 2.05 6.79 -2.93
N VAL A 93 2.79 6.09 -2.07
CA VAL A 93 2.21 5.20 -1.08
C VAL A 93 1.44 6.00 -0.03
N VAL A 94 0.18 5.60 0.17
CA VAL A 94 -0.71 6.18 1.17
C VAL A 94 -1.03 5.20 2.30
N ASP A 95 -0.78 3.91 2.08
CA ASP A 95 -0.95 2.86 3.09
C ASP A 95 -0.11 1.63 2.75
N TRP A 96 0.10 0.76 3.72
CA TRP A 96 0.63 -0.59 3.52
C TRP A 96 -0.02 -1.54 4.50
N ALA A 97 -0.05 -2.82 4.16
CA ALA A 97 -0.54 -3.85 5.05
C ALA A 97 0.26 -5.14 4.90
N VAL A 98 0.41 -5.87 6.00
CA VAL A 98 0.80 -7.28 5.95
C VAL A 98 -0.47 -8.11 6.07
N LEU A 99 -0.69 -8.96 5.08
CA LEU A 99 -1.85 -9.83 4.98
C LEU A 99 -1.43 -11.29 5.16
N ASN A 100 -2.25 -12.10 5.80
CA ASN A 100 -2.17 -13.56 5.72
C ASN A 100 -3.54 -14.13 5.33
N THR A 101 -3.70 -15.46 5.45
CA THR A 101 -4.95 -16.16 5.15
C THR A 101 -6.16 -15.71 5.99
N THR A 102 -5.93 -15.04 7.12
CA THR A 102 -6.96 -14.53 8.03
C THR A 102 -7.29 -13.05 7.83
N GLY A 103 -6.51 -12.34 7.00
CA GLY A 103 -6.71 -10.91 6.70
C GLY A 103 -5.52 -10.05 7.09
N VAL A 104 -5.79 -8.77 7.39
CA VAL A 104 -4.78 -7.79 7.81
C VAL A 104 -4.28 -8.14 9.21
N ILE A 105 -2.97 -8.33 9.35
CA ILE A 105 -2.33 -8.55 10.65
C ILE A 105 -1.50 -7.34 11.11
N GLU A 106 -1.15 -6.45 10.19
CA GLU A 106 -0.41 -5.22 10.46
C GLU A 106 -0.73 -4.18 9.37
N GLY A 107 -0.78 -2.90 9.72
CA GLY A 107 -1.05 -1.81 8.77
C GLY A 107 -2.52 -1.66 8.39
N GLY A 108 -2.79 -1.15 7.19
CA GLY A 108 -4.15 -0.95 6.67
C GLY A 108 -4.91 0.20 7.35
N TRP A 109 -4.19 1.21 7.85
CA TRP A 109 -4.80 2.29 8.64
C TRP A 109 -5.84 3.08 7.86
N THR A 110 -5.67 3.26 6.55
CA THR A 110 -6.63 3.99 5.70
C THR A 110 -7.90 3.19 5.43
N GLN A 111 -7.89 1.87 5.67
CA GLN A 111 -9.08 1.02 5.55
C GLN A 111 -9.89 0.95 6.85
N ALA A 112 -9.30 1.37 7.97
CA ALA A 112 -9.95 1.36 9.29
C ALA A 112 -10.65 2.68 9.65
N VAL A 113 -10.62 3.67 8.74
CA VAL A 113 -11.18 5.03 8.93
C VAL A 113 -12.53 5.15 8.24
#